data_AF-A0A4R3KIF3-F1
#
_entry.id   AF-A0A4R3KIF3-F1
#
_cell.length_a   1.000
_cell.length_b   1.000
_cell.length_c   1.000
_cell.angle_alpha   90.00
_cell.angle_beta   90.00
_cell.angle_gamma   90.00
#
_symmetry.space_group_name_H-M   'P 1'
#
loop_
_entity.id
_entity.type
_entity.pdbx_description
1 polymer ?
#
loop_
_entity_poly.entity_id
_entity_poly.type
_entity_poly.pdbx_seq_one_letter_code
_entity_poly.pdbx_strand_id
1 'polypeptide(L)'
;TYKGPGTTVTIKPSAEGITVLGVQGNLLCVHRISPLKGQKIILTDHKRDKSTAIAEMMESFAAMMPDHDAALAWIKIVKDSKPRYIRDQVQSLVETVSTLELQVTAATLEYCVAHGINGAADFKAVSAKLQGQSKKRETKVIRMNPLGGGRIAGADIQPDRSDIADYDDLLEKF
;
A
#
# COMPACT_ATOMS: atom_id res chain seq x y z
N THR A 1 34.77 -3.89 0.56
CA THR A 1 34.94 -2.52 0.02
C THR A 1 36.16 -2.48 -0.87
N TYR A 2 36.01 -2.09 -2.13
CA TYR A 2 37.13 -1.97 -3.07
C TYR A 2 38.01 -0.77 -2.68
N LYS A 3 39.32 -0.98 -2.53
CA LYS A 3 40.29 0.05 -2.09
C LYS A 3 41.08 0.68 -3.24
N GLY A 4 40.73 0.36 -4.49
CA GLY A 4 41.41 0.89 -5.69
C GLY A 4 42.23 -0.16 -6.46
N PRO A 5 42.76 0.23 -7.63
CA PRO A 5 43.59 -0.63 -8.47
C PRO A 5 44.89 -1.01 -7.73
N GLY A 6 45.30 -2.28 -7.81
CA GLY A 6 46.46 -2.82 -7.09
C GLY A 6 46.14 -3.49 -5.74
N THR A 7 44.86 -3.60 -5.36
CA THR A 7 44.46 -4.34 -4.16
C THR A 7 44.75 -5.83 -4.34
N THR A 8 45.68 -6.37 -3.55
CA THR A 8 46.00 -7.80 -3.51
C THR A 8 45.23 -8.51 -2.41
N VAL A 9 44.83 -9.75 -2.69
CA VAL A 9 44.17 -10.66 -1.74
C VAL A 9 44.87 -12.00 -1.77
N THR A 10 44.94 -12.66 -0.61
CA THR A 10 45.52 -13.99 -0.49
C THR A 10 44.42 -15.03 -0.60
N ILE A 11 44.58 -16.00 -1.49
CA ILE A 11 43.59 -17.05 -1.73
C ILE A 11 44.12 -18.34 -1.12
N LYS A 12 43.35 -18.95 -0.21
CA LYS A 12 43.64 -20.27 0.36
C LYS A 12 42.57 -21.28 -0.08
N PRO A 13 42.94 -22.31 -0.86
CA PRO A 13 42.03 -23.42 -1.11
C PRO A 13 41.82 -24.23 0.17
N SER A 14 40.56 -24.52 0.49
CA SER A 14 40.12 -25.37 1.61
C SER A 14 39.26 -26.51 1.06
N ALA A 15 39.09 -27.58 1.84
CA ALA A 15 38.36 -28.78 1.43
C ALA A 15 36.90 -28.50 1.01
N GLU A 16 36.28 -27.42 1.53
CA GLU A 16 34.91 -27.03 1.20
C GLU A 16 34.80 -25.80 0.26
N GLY A 17 35.90 -25.23 -0.21
CA GLY A 17 35.86 -24.06 -1.09
C GLY A 17 37.10 -23.18 -1.08
N ILE A 18 36.94 -21.92 -1.51
CA ILE A 18 37.98 -20.92 -1.61
C ILE A 18 37.83 -19.91 -0.47
N THR A 19 38.86 -19.79 0.37
CA THR A 19 38.92 -18.75 1.39
C THR A 19 39.74 -17.57 0.87
N VAL A 20 39.14 -16.39 0.77
CA VAL A 20 39.80 -15.15 0.38
C VAL A 20 40.13 -14.34 1.63
N LEU A 21 41.42 -14.05 1.81
CA LEU A 21 41.98 -13.28 2.92
C LEU A 21 42.50 -11.95 2.41
N GLY A 22 42.40 -10.91 3.22
CA GLY A 22 43.04 -9.63 2.97
C GLY A 22 44.54 -9.70 3.23
N VAL A 23 45.28 -8.67 2.80
CA VAL A 23 46.73 -8.51 3.03
C VAL A 23 47.14 -8.58 4.52
N GLN A 24 46.23 -8.27 5.45
CA GLN A 24 46.45 -8.36 6.90
C GLN A 24 46.01 -9.70 7.52
N GLY A 25 45.64 -10.69 6.70
CA GLY A 25 45.14 -11.99 7.19
C GLY A 25 43.67 -11.99 7.63
N ASN A 26 42.97 -10.87 7.51
CA ASN A 26 41.53 -10.80 7.81
C ASN A 26 40.72 -11.61 6.78
N LEU A 27 39.81 -12.45 7.26
CA LEU A 27 38.86 -13.20 6.42
C LEU A 27 37.95 -12.23 5.67
N LEU A 28 38.08 -12.18 4.34
CA LEU A 28 37.22 -11.35 3.49
C LEU A 28 35.99 -12.13 3.03
N CYS A 29 36.19 -13.38 2.59
CA CYS A 29 35.09 -14.27 2.31
C CYS A 29 35.48 -15.74 2.21
N VAL A 30 34.49 -16.61 2.33
CA VAL A 30 34.58 -18.02 1.97
C VAL A 30 33.60 -18.27 0.83
N HIS A 31 34.09 -18.81 -0.28
CA HIS A 31 33.29 -19.17 -1.44
C HIS A 31 33.25 -20.68 -1.60
N ARG A 32 32.07 -21.28 -1.47
CA ARG A 32 31.90 -22.72 -1.67
C ARG A 32 31.99 -23.06 -3.16
N ILE A 33 32.90 -23.96 -3.52
CA ILE A 33 32.97 -24.48 -4.89
C ILE A 33 31.88 -25.56 -5.03
N SER A 34 31.05 -25.46 -6.07
CA SER A 34 30.08 -26.52 -6.39
C SER A 34 30.82 -27.76 -6.88
N PRO A 35 30.54 -28.96 -6.34
CA PRO A 35 31.02 -30.22 -6.93
C PRO A 35 30.28 -30.58 -8.23
N LEU A 36 29.15 -29.93 -8.54
CA LEU A 36 28.31 -30.21 -9.70
C LEU A 36 28.50 -29.17 -10.81
N LYS A 37 28.58 -29.63 -12.06
CA LYS A 37 28.60 -28.76 -13.26
C LYS A 37 27.22 -28.12 -13.49
N GLY A 38 27.19 -26.82 -13.78
CA GLY A 38 25.98 -26.07 -14.13
C GLY A 38 25.25 -25.35 -12.98
N GLN A 39 25.73 -25.48 -11.73
CA GLN A 39 25.16 -24.78 -10.57
C GLN A 39 25.87 -23.44 -10.34
N LYS A 40 25.10 -22.34 -10.39
CA LYS A 40 25.59 -20.99 -10.12
C LYS A 40 25.51 -20.68 -8.62
N ILE A 41 26.61 -20.85 -7.89
CA ILE A 41 26.70 -20.46 -6.49
C ILE A 41 27.07 -18.98 -6.40
N ILE A 42 26.07 -18.10 -6.25
CA ILE A 42 26.31 -16.69 -5.89
C ILE A 42 26.01 -16.52 -4.41
N LEU A 43 27.01 -16.14 -3.64
CA LEU A 43 26.80 -15.58 -2.31
C LEU A 43 26.31 -14.13 -2.49
N THR A 44 25.00 -13.92 -2.27
CA THR A 44 24.36 -12.59 -2.33
C THR A 44 24.91 -11.60 -1.29
N ASP A 45 25.64 -12.11 -0.30
CA ASP A 45 26.15 -11.38 0.85
C ASP A 45 27.44 -10.58 0.58
N HIS A 46 28.01 -10.68 -0.63
CA HIS A 46 29.11 -9.79 -1.05
C HIS A 46 28.66 -8.34 -1.33
N LYS A 47 27.37 -8.05 -1.15
CA LYS A 47 26.78 -6.75 -1.47
C LYS A 47 26.79 -5.88 -0.21
N ARG A 48 27.21 -4.62 -0.37
CA ARG A 48 27.17 -3.50 0.58
C ARG A 48 26.12 -3.69 1.69
N ASP A 49 26.51 -3.47 2.95
CA ASP A 49 25.59 -3.50 4.07
C ASP A 49 24.41 -2.56 3.81
N LYS A 50 23.21 -3.15 3.64
CA LYS A 50 21.98 -2.41 3.31
C LYS A 50 21.18 -2.08 4.56
N SER A 51 21.62 -2.56 5.72
CA SER A 51 20.90 -2.38 6.98
C SER A 51 20.77 -0.90 7.35
N THR A 52 21.83 -0.12 7.15
CA THR A 52 21.85 1.34 7.37
C THR A 52 20.85 2.06 6.50
N ALA A 53 20.86 1.82 5.19
CA ALA A 53 19.89 2.42 4.27
C ALA A 53 18.44 2.02 4.59
N ILE A 54 18.20 0.81 5.10
CA ILE A 54 16.85 0.38 5.52
C ILE A 54 16.42 1.11 6.79
N ALA A 55 17.31 1.26 7.76
CA ALA A 55 17.04 2.01 8.97
C ALA A 55 16.70 3.48 8.66
N GLU A 56 17.47 4.13 7.77
CA GLU A 56 17.19 5.50 7.31
C GLU A 56 15.81 5.63 6.64
N MET A 57 15.42 4.65 5.81
CA MET A 57 14.09 4.64 5.20
C MET A 57 12.97 4.46 6.23
N MET A 58 13.18 3.60 7.24
CA MET A 58 12.21 3.41 8.34
C MET A 58 12.05 4.68 9.17
N GLU A 59 13.16 5.37 9.43
CA GLU A 59 13.18 6.65 10.14
C GLU A 59 12.44 7.74 9.36
N SER A 60 12.68 7.82 8.05
CA SER A 60 11.95 8.74 7.16
C SER A 60 10.44 8.49 7.17
N PHE A 61 10.00 7.23 7.23
CA PHE A 61 8.59 6.90 7.35
C PHE A 61 8.01 7.36 8.69
N ALA A 62 8.70 7.07 9.79
CA ALA A 62 8.25 7.46 11.13
C ALA A 62 8.19 8.98 11.31
N ALA A 63 9.11 9.73 10.68
CA ALA A 63 9.12 11.20 10.71
C ALA A 63 7.90 11.85 10.01
N MET A 64 7.21 11.14 9.11
CA MET A 64 5.98 11.63 8.47
C MET A 64 4.72 11.29 9.26
N MET A 65 4.86 10.53 10.35
CA MET A 65 3.75 10.13 11.20
C MET A 65 3.58 11.12 12.37
N PRO A 66 2.35 11.33 12.86
CA PRO A 66 2.12 12.14 14.04
C PRO A 66 2.65 11.45 15.31
N ASP A 67 2.63 10.12 15.35
CA ASP A 67 3.25 9.31 16.40
C ASP A 67 4.44 8.53 15.82
N HIS A 68 5.64 9.04 16.09
CA HIS A 68 6.90 8.51 15.60
C HIS A 68 7.24 7.15 16.22
N ASP A 69 7.05 7.00 17.53
CA ASP A 69 7.41 5.77 18.25
C ASP A 69 6.49 4.61 17.86
N ALA A 70 5.18 4.86 17.75
CA ALA A 70 4.23 3.86 17.29
C ALA A 70 4.52 3.42 15.84
N ALA A 71 4.88 4.36 14.97
CA ALA A 71 5.22 4.07 13.58
C ALA A 71 6.50 3.22 13.46
N LEU A 72 7.54 3.56 14.23
CA LEU A 72 8.77 2.77 14.28
C LEU A 72 8.54 1.36 14.84
N ALA A 73 7.73 1.23 15.89
CA ALA A 73 7.39 -0.07 16.46
C ALA A 73 6.67 -0.94 15.44
N TRP A 74 5.66 -0.39 14.76
CA TRP A 74 4.91 -1.11 13.74
C TRP A 74 5.78 -1.52 12.54
N ILE A 75 6.64 -0.62 12.03
CA ILE A 75 7.45 -0.95 10.85
C ILE A 75 8.58 -1.96 11.15
N LYS A 76 9.00 -2.08 12.41
CA LYS A 76 9.85 -3.20 12.89
C LYS A 76 9.11 -4.53 12.78
N ILE A 77 7.84 -4.59 13.17
CA ILE A 77 7.00 -5.79 13.02
C ILE A 77 6.87 -6.17 11.54
N VAL A 78 6.65 -5.19 10.67
CA VAL A 78 6.61 -5.40 9.20
C VAL A 78 7.93 -5.98 8.70
N LYS A 79 9.07 -5.41 9.13
CA LYS A 79 10.41 -5.91 8.80
C LYS A 79 10.62 -7.36 9.21
N ASP A 80 10.18 -7.74 10.41
CA ASP A 80 10.38 -9.11 10.90
C ASP A 80 9.45 -10.10 10.20
N SER A 81 8.25 -9.67 9.79
CA SER A 81 7.33 -10.50 9.01
C SER A 81 7.81 -10.76 7.57
N LYS A 82 8.41 -9.77 6.90
CA LYS A 82 8.80 -9.82 5.49
C LYS A 82 10.17 -9.17 5.26
N PRO A 83 11.26 -9.73 5.81
CA PRO A 83 12.58 -9.12 5.78
C PRO A 83 13.13 -8.93 4.37
N ARG A 84 12.76 -9.84 3.45
CA ARG A 84 13.18 -9.79 2.04
C ARG A 84 12.61 -8.58 1.28
N TYR A 85 11.41 -8.11 1.66
CA TYR A 85 10.67 -7.10 0.92
C TYR A 85 10.55 -5.77 1.67
N ILE A 86 11.26 -5.59 2.79
CA ILE A 86 11.10 -4.42 3.66
C ILE A 86 11.31 -3.09 2.92
N ARG A 87 12.27 -3.02 2.00
CA ARG A 87 12.51 -1.81 1.19
C ARG A 87 11.27 -1.41 0.40
N ASP A 88 10.70 -2.36 -0.33
CA ASP A 88 9.54 -2.10 -1.18
C ASP A 88 8.31 -1.76 -0.32
N GLN A 89 8.17 -2.40 0.84
CA GLN A 89 7.11 -2.10 1.81
C GLN A 89 7.24 -0.67 2.35
N VAL A 90 8.43 -0.27 2.82
CA VAL A 90 8.68 1.07 3.35
C VAL A 90 8.48 2.12 2.27
N GLN A 91 8.96 1.88 1.04
CA GLN A 91 8.79 2.81 -0.07
C GLN A 91 7.31 3.01 -0.42
N SER A 92 6.55 1.92 -0.54
CA SER A 92 5.11 1.99 -0.79
C SER A 92 4.36 2.71 0.34
N LEU A 93 4.82 2.59 1.58
CA LEU A 93 4.25 3.28 2.73
C LEU A 93 4.52 4.78 2.69
N VAL A 94 5.76 5.18 2.43
CA VAL A 94 6.16 6.59 2.26
C VAL A 94 5.36 7.26 1.15
N GLU A 95 5.20 6.60 0.01
CA GLU A 95 4.37 7.09 -1.10
C GLU A 95 2.91 7.26 -0.69
N THR A 96 2.37 6.32 0.09
CA THR A 96 0.98 6.37 0.55
C THR A 96 0.78 7.54 1.51
N VAL A 97 1.65 7.67 2.53
CA VAL A 97 1.58 8.72 3.56
C VAL A 97 1.76 10.13 2.98
N SER A 98 2.63 10.31 1.99
CA SER A 98 2.85 11.62 1.38
C SER A 98 1.62 12.21 0.67
N THR A 99 0.65 11.37 0.32
CA THR A 99 -0.62 11.79 -0.31
C THR A 99 -1.80 11.87 0.67
N LEU A 100 -1.62 11.41 1.90
CA LEU A 100 -2.66 11.29 2.91
C LEU A 100 -2.67 12.50 3.85
N GLU A 101 -3.86 12.82 4.36
CA GLU A 101 -4.01 13.80 5.44
C GLU A 101 -3.55 13.19 6.77
N LEU A 102 -2.85 13.97 7.59
CA LEU A 102 -2.23 13.53 8.84
C LEU A 102 -3.20 12.78 9.79
N GLN A 103 -4.44 13.26 9.87
CA GLN A 103 -5.51 12.66 10.68
C GLN A 103 -5.89 11.24 10.20
N VAL A 104 -5.99 11.06 8.88
CA VAL A 104 -6.30 9.76 8.28
C VAL A 104 -5.14 8.79 8.47
N THR A 105 -3.91 9.28 8.37
CA THR A 105 -2.71 8.48 8.56
C THR A 105 -2.61 7.95 10.00
N ALA A 106 -2.86 8.80 11.00
CA ALA A 106 -2.88 8.41 12.41
C ALA A 106 -3.90 7.28 12.68
N ALA A 107 -5.14 7.49 12.25
CA ALA A 107 -6.22 6.52 12.44
C ALA A 107 -5.97 5.20 11.66
N THR A 108 -5.31 5.28 10.51
CA THR A 108 -4.90 4.08 9.75
C THR A 108 -3.84 3.30 10.53
N LEU A 109 -2.84 3.97 11.11
CA LEU A 109 -1.80 3.33 11.89
C LEU A 109 -2.38 2.62 13.13
N GLU A 110 -3.24 3.29 13.88
CA GLU A 110 -3.94 2.69 15.03
C GLU A 110 -4.73 1.44 14.63
N TYR A 111 -5.46 1.51 13.51
CA TYR A 111 -6.21 0.37 12.99
C TYR A 111 -5.30 -0.78 12.57
N CYS A 112 -4.19 -0.49 11.89
CA CYS A 112 -3.22 -1.50 11.47
C CYS A 112 -2.56 -2.19 12.66
N VAL A 113 -2.23 -1.45 13.72
CA VAL A 113 -1.68 -2.00 14.97
C VAL A 113 -2.73 -2.86 15.67
N ALA A 114 -3.97 -2.39 15.81
CA ALA A 114 -5.05 -3.11 16.49
C ALA A 114 -5.41 -4.45 15.81
N HIS A 115 -5.32 -4.50 14.48
CA HIS A 115 -5.67 -5.68 13.68
C HIS A 115 -4.47 -6.53 13.23
N GLY A 116 -3.24 -6.19 13.64
CA GLY A 116 -2.03 -6.93 13.27
C GLY A 116 -1.76 -6.93 11.76
N ILE A 117 -2.12 -5.85 11.07
CA ILE A 117 -1.93 -5.71 9.63
C ILE A 117 -0.47 -5.33 9.36
N ASN A 118 0.28 -6.26 8.79
CA ASN A 118 1.73 -6.15 8.62
C ASN A 118 2.14 -6.04 7.15
N GLY A 119 1.41 -5.25 6.36
CA GLY A 119 1.63 -5.09 4.92
C GLY A 119 1.28 -3.69 4.41
N ALA A 120 2.12 -3.16 3.53
CA ALA A 120 1.94 -1.86 2.88
C ALA A 120 0.71 -1.82 1.97
N ALA A 121 0.41 -2.93 1.27
CA ALA A 121 -0.77 -3.03 0.42
C ALA A 121 -2.06 -2.93 1.24
N ASP A 122 -2.10 -3.63 2.38
CA ASP A 122 -3.24 -3.61 3.29
C ASP A 122 -3.36 -2.23 3.96
N PHE A 123 -2.24 -1.63 4.37
CA PHE A 123 -2.21 -0.26 4.88
C PHE A 123 -2.83 0.74 3.88
N LYS A 124 -2.48 0.62 2.59
CA LYS A 124 -3.04 1.43 1.52
C LYS A 124 -4.54 1.20 1.31
N ALA A 125 -5.01 -0.04 1.45
CA ALA A 125 -6.43 -0.36 1.36
C ALA A 125 -7.22 0.23 2.54
N VAL A 126 -6.68 0.16 3.76
CA VAL A 126 -7.30 0.72 4.97
C VAL A 126 -7.35 2.25 4.87
N SER A 127 -6.26 2.90 4.48
CA SER A 127 -6.20 4.36 4.35
C SER A 127 -7.17 4.90 3.30
N ALA A 128 -7.29 4.21 2.15
CA ALA A 128 -8.26 4.56 1.12
C ALA A 128 -9.72 4.45 1.61
N LYS A 129 -10.03 3.40 2.39
CA LYS A 129 -11.36 3.22 3.01
C LYS A 129 -11.68 4.35 3.99
N LEU A 130 -10.72 4.73 4.83
CA LEU A 130 -10.89 5.81 5.81
C LEU A 130 -11.02 7.18 5.13
N GLN A 131 -10.21 7.47 4.12
CA GLN A 131 -10.37 8.69 3.30
C GLN A 131 -11.77 8.78 2.66
N GLY A 132 -12.26 7.67 2.12
CA GLY A 132 -13.59 7.60 1.52
C GLY A 132 -14.72 7.82 2.53
N GLN A 133 -14.55 7.38 3.78
CA GLN A 133 -15.50 7.63 4.87
C GLN A 133 -15.50 9.09 5.33
N SER A 134 -14.34 9.75 5.41
CA SER A 134 -14.25 11.18 5.71
C SER A 134 -14.91 12.03 4.61
N LYS A 135 -14.70 11.71 3.33
CA LYS A 135 -15.40 12.38 2.21
C LYS A 135 -16.91 12.13 2.19
N LYS A 136 -17.39 10.97 2.62
CA LYS A 136 -18.83 10.67 2.74
C LYS A 136 -19.52 11.43 3.86
N ARG A 137 -18.81 11.92 4.88
CA ARG A 137 -19.39 12.77 5.93
C ARG A 137 -19.65 14.20 5.46
N GLU A 138 -18.96 14.66 4.42
CA GLU A 138 -19.28 15.89 3.69
C GLU A 138 -20.30 15.67 2.57
N THR A 139 -21.28 14.78 2.74
CA THR A 139 -22.45 14.80 1.85
C THR A 139 -23.20 16.09 2.11
N LYS A 140 -22.91 17.09 1.26
CA LYS A 140 -23.79 18.19 0.88
C LYS A 140 -25.22 17.61 0.91
N VAL A 141 -26.04 18.05 1.85
CA VAL A 141 -27.45 17.66 1.92
C VAL A 141 -28.09 18.24 0.66
N ILE A 142 -28.05 17.50 -0.44
CA ILE A 142 -28.89 17.78 -1.59
C ILE A 142 -30.28 17.42 -1.09
N ARG A 143 -31.02 18.41 -0.59
CA ARG A 143 -32.48 18.31 -0.50
C ARG A 143 -32.96 18.19 -1.94
N MET A 144 -32.96 16.98 -2.46
CA MET A 144 -33.65 16.66 -3.70
C MET A 144 -35.12 16.82 -3.36
N ASN A 145 -35.69 17.97 -3.72
CA ASN A 145 -37.14 18.09 -3.76
C ASN A 145 -37.59 17.08 -4.84
N PRO A 146 -38.34 16.01 -4.49
CA PRO A 146 -38.74 14.99 -5.46
C PRO A 146 -39.67 15.55 -6.55
N LEU A 147 -40.17 16.77 -6.36
CA LEU A 147 -40.88 17.56 -7.33
C LEU A 147 -40.03 18.80 -7.60
N GLY A 148 -39.12 18.72 -8.58
CA GLY A 148 -38.43 19.89 -9.07
C GLY A 148 -39.48 20.96 -9.40
N GLY A 149 -39.39 22.14 -8.78
CA GLY A 149 -40.44 23.17 -8.80
C GLY A 149 -40.72 23.81 -10.18
N GLY A 150 -40.29 23.18 -11.27
CA GLY A 150 -40.68 23.52 -12.63
C GLY A 150 -41.99 22.80 -12.99
N ARG A 151 -42.87 23.50 -13.71
CA ARG A 151 -44.10 22.91 -14.25
C ARG A 151 -43.73 21.71 -15.14
N ILE A 152 -44.22 20.52 -14.79
CA ILE A 152 -44.04 19.31 -15.62
C ILE A 152 -44.84 19.53 -16.91
N ALA A 153 -44.18 19.44 -18.08
CA ALA A 153 -44.85 19.53 -19.36
C ALA A 153 -45.89 18.40 -19.47
N GLY A 154 -47.16 18.76 -19.56
CA GLY A 154 -48.29 17.82 -19.57
C GLY A 154 -49.06 17.69 -18.25
N ALA A 155 -48.66 18.37 -17.16
CA ALA A 155 -49.40 18.36 -15.90
C ALA A 155 -50.80 18.99 -15.98
N ASP A 156 -51.06 19.78 -17.01
CA ASP A 156 -52.33 20.47 -17.27
C ASP A 156 -53.16 19.77 -18.36
N ILE A 157 -52.75 18.57 -18.81
CA ILE A 157 -53.52 17.79 -19.77
C ILE A 157 -54.66 17.11 -19.01
N GLN A 158 -55.87 17.61 -19.22
CA GLN A 158 -57.08 16.95 -18.75
C GLN A 158 -57.50 15.90 -19.78
N PRO A 159 -57.62 14.61 -19.41
CA PRO A 159 -58.10 13.60 -20.34
C PRO A 159 -59.55 13.87 -20.71
N ASP A 160 -59.90 13.58 -21.97
CA ASP A 160 -61.26 13.73 -22.45
C ASP A 160 -62.20 12.82 -21.65
N ARG A 161 -63.31 13.36 -21.17
CA ARG A 161 -64.27 12.61 -20.36
C ARG A 161 -65.41 12.17 -21.25
N SER A 162 -65.75 10.89 -21.18
CA SER A 162 -66.94 10.36 -21.84
C SER A 162 -68.19 11.08 -21.34
N ASP A 163 -69.10 11.43 -22.24
CA ASP A 163 -70.42 11.94 -21.85
C ASP A 163 -71.26 10.78 -21.34
N ILE A 164 -72.03 11.01 -20.29
CA ILE A 164 -72.95 10.00 -19.76
C ILE A 164 -74.09 9.73 -20.75
N ALA A 165 -74.44 10.72 -21.58
CA ALA A 165 -75.45 10.57 -22.63
C ALA A 165 -75.07 9.49 -23.66
N ASP A 166 -73.77 9.31 -23.95
CA ASP A 166 -73.28 8.26 -24.86
C ASP A 166 -73.61 6.85 -24.35
N TYR A 167 -73.72 6.68 -23.02
CA TYR A 167 -74.06 5.39 -22.40
C TYR A 167 -75.57 5.16 -22.37
N ASP A 168 -76.38 6.21 -22.21
CA ASP A 168 -77.85 6.10 -22.24
C ASP A 168 -78.34 5.66 -23.63
N ASP A 169 -77.77 6.21 -24.71
CA ASP A 169 -78.06 5.82 -26.10
C ASP A 169 -77.73 4.34 -26.41
N LEU A 170 -76.76 3.77 -25.71
CA LEU A 170 -76.38 2.37 -25.82
C LEU A 170 -77.34 1.44 -25.05
N LEU A 171 -77.94 1.94 -23.97
CA LEU A 171 -78.87 1.18 -23.13
C LEU A 171 -80.30 1.20 -23.67
N GLU A 172 -80.70 2.23 -24.41
CA GLU A 172 -82.03 2.29 -25.06
C GLU A 172 -82.18 1.38 -26.30
N LYS A 173 -81.08 0.77 -26.78
CA LYS A 173 -81.07 -0.14 -27.93
C LYS A 173 -81.24 -1.64 -27.59
N PHE A 174 -81.52 -1.97 -26.33
CA PHE A 174 -81.85 -3.32 -25.85
C PHE A 174 -83.32 -3.42 -25.41
#